data_AF-A0A0N0TYE0-F1
#
_entry.id   AF-A0A0N0TYE0-F1
#
_cell.length_a   1.000
_cell.length_b   1.000
_cell.length_c   1.000
_cell.angle_alpha   90.00
_cell.angle_beta   90.00
_cell.angle_gamma   90.00
#
_symmetry.space_group_name_H-M   'P 1'
#
loop_
_entity.id
_entity.type
_entity.pdbx_description
1 polymer ?
#
loop_
_entity_poly.entity_id
_entity_poly.type
_entity_poly.pdbx_seq_one_letter_code
_entity_poly.pdbx_strand_id
1 'polypeptide(L)'
;MVALGQDTLNDLLRSSASRPGVRDALMAGTLQVPVGDRSVPLEWSLGEPPVLSLHDPTDDEWRAAIGPRGASPRRVGGAFTVLLPRLTVSGPGIKRATRRVKVLCLLAAGSGTLGITPLGAELDLRHVPDPSDRAVYRHIVVPRALQAALGPLGRTALPRVSVAGLSFGDFALTAGAGMVVGAANTDDRPPAPAPDPVALFPRAPAFEVLLSRPALERAARAAVSGLTGRSQSVGGSSSFGIGRAQYEGRVHVNAADARVAGNPLDLDVDISLAVHAEAGIDLFQDIGEALNHAAEGIGRALSSY
;
A
#
# COMPACT_ATOMS: atom_id res chain seq x y z
N MET A 1 6.77 -5.89 4.66
CA MET A 1 7.12 -5.67 3.24
C MET A 1 5.97 -6.14 2.38
N VAL A 2 5.80 -5.53 1.22
CA VAL A 2 4.78 -5.86 0.23
C VAL A 2 5.45 -5.88 -1.14
N ALA A 3 5.16 -6.85 -1.99
CA ALA A 3 5.65 -6.92 -3.36
C ALA A 3 4.49 -7.15 -4.34
N LEU A 4 4.58 -6.53 -5.51
CA LEU A 4 3.55 -6.59 -6.54
C LEU A 4 4.21 -6.65 -7.92
N GLY A 5 3.93 -7.71 -8.68
CA GLY A 5 4.47 -7.93 -10.01
C GLY A 5 3.88 -7.00 -11.07
N GLN A 6 4.69 -6.77 -12.12
CA GLN A 6 4.34 -5.93 -13.26
C GLN A 6 3.06 -6.37 -13.96
N ASP A 7 2.88 -7.68 -14.19
CA ASP A 7 1.72 -8.19 -14.94
C ASP A 7 0.42 -7.88 -14.18
N THR A 8 0.39 -8.15 -12.87
CA THR A 8 -0.72 -7.78 -11.99
C THR A 8 -1.00 -6.28 -12.02
N LEU A 9 0.04 -5.45 -11.95
CA LEU A 9 -0.11 -3.98 -12.03
C LEU A 9 -0.73 -3.53 -13.35
N ASN A 10 -0.25 -4.08 -14.46
CA ASN A 10 -0.79 -3.78 -15.80
C ASN A 10 -2.23 -4.25 -15.95
N ASP A 11 -2.60 -5.39 -15.37
CA ASP A 11 -3.99 -5.87 -15.35
C ASP A 11 -4.91 -4.96 -14.54
N LEU A 12 -4.45 -4.49 -13.37
CA LEU A 12 -5.19 -3.53 -12.56
C LEU A 12 -5.38 -2.19 -13.28
N LEU A 13 -4.36 -1.71 -13.99
CA LEU A 13 -4.46 -0.48 -14.79
C LEU A 13 -5.45 -0.63 -15.94
N ARG A 14 -5.42 -1.76 -16.66
CA ARG A 14 -6.39 -2.05 -17.74
C ARG A 14 -7.81 -2.12 -17.20
N SER A 15 -8.02 -2.82 -16.09
CA SER A 15 -9.31 -2.93 -15.41
C SER A 15 -9.81 -1.57 -14.88
N SER A 16 -8.92 -0.73 -14.40
CA SER A 16 -9.27 0.63 -13.96
C SER A 16 -9.67 1.52 -15.13
N ALA A 17 -8.94 1.42 -16.25
CA ALA A 17 -9.23 2.17 -17.47
C ALA A 17 -10.55 1.75 -18.16
N SER A 18 -11.12 0.59 -17.83
CA SER A 18 -12.46 0.21 -18.32
C SER A 18 -13.62 0.82 -17.51
N ARG A 19 -13.36 1.43 -16.34
CA ARG A 19 -14.40 2.03 -15.50
C ARG A 19 -14.71 3.45 -15.98
N PRO A 20 -15.96 3.81 -16.35
CA PRO A 20 -16.29 5.09 -16.99
C PRO A 20 -15.74 6.34 -16.28
N GLY A 21 -15.92 6.46 -14.97
CA GLY A 21 -15.45 7.64 -14.22
C GLY A 21 -13.92 7.75 -14.04
N VAL A 22 -13.20 6.62 -14.11
CA VAL A 22 -11.73 6.60 -14.03
C VAL A 22 -11.13 6.74 -15.42
N ARG A 23 -11.76 6.14 -16.43
CA ARG A 23 -11.36 6.18 -17.83
C ARG A 23 -11.22 7.61 -18.31
N ASP A 24 -12.19 8.47 -18.07
CA ASP A 24 -12.17 9.83 -18.60
C ASP A 24 -11.02 10.66 -18.00
N ALA A 25 -10.75 10.49 -16.70
CA ALA A 25 -9.62 11.13 -16.03
C ALA A 25 -8.25 10.53 -16.42
N LEU A 26 -8.20 9.24 -16.77
CA LEU A 26 -6.95 8.53 -17.08
C LEU A 26 -6.58 8.62 -18.57
N MET A 27 -7.59 8.67 -19.45
CA MET A 27 -7.42 8.56 -20.90
C MET A 27 -7.49 9.91 -21.62
N ALA A 28 -7.95 11.01 -21.02
CA ALA A 28 -8.01 12.29 -21.73
C ALA A 28 -7.91 13.49 -20.79
N GLY A 29 -7.55 14.64 -21.34
CA GLY A 29 -7.57 15.89 -20.61
C GLY A 29 -7.18 17.10 -21.45
N THR A 30 -7.28 18.28 -20.84
CA THR A 30 -6.85 19.55 -21.45
C THR A 30 -5.73 20.14 -20.61
N LEU A 31 -4.71 20.66 -21.28
CA LEU A 31 -3.56 21.28 -20.67
C LEU A 31 -3.41 22.72 -21.17
N GLN A 32 -3.14 23.65 -20.26
CA GLN A 32 -2.84 25.03 -20.59
C GLN A 32 -1.35 25.21 -20.87
N VAL A 33 -1.00 25.67 -22.08
CA VAL A 33 0.39 25.78 -22.55
C VAL A 33 0.77 27.24 -22.82
N PRO A 34 1.77 27.79 -22.12
CA PRO A 34 2.27 29.12 -22.39
C PRO A 34 3.06 29.15 -23.71
N VAL A 35 2.70 30.08 -24.59
CA VAL A 35 3.33 30.38 -25.87
C VAL A 35 3.52 31.90 -25.93
N GLY A 36 4.74 32.35 -25.66
CA GLY A 36 5.00 33.78 -25.40
C GLY A 36 4.20 34.27 -24.19
N ASP A 37 3.45 35.36 -24.36
CA ASP A 37 2.64 35.97 -23.29
C ASP A 37 1.21 35.40 -23.18
N ARG A 38 0.89 34.31 -23.88
CA ARG A 38 -0.46 33.72 -23.92
C ARG A 38 -0.45 32.26 -23.50
N SER A 39 -1.58 31.78 -22.97
CA SER A 39 -1.81 30.34 -22.74
C SER A 39 -2.75 29.77 -23.81
N VAL A 40 -2.35 28.66 -24.43
CA VAL A 40 -3.10 27.93 -25.45
C VAL A 40 -3.53 26.57 -24.87
N PRO A 41 -4.82 26.20 -24.94
CA PRO A 41 -5.25 24.88 -24.51
C PRO A 41 -4.81 23.81 -25.52
N LEU A 42 -4.11 22.78 -25.04
CA LEU A 42 -3.83 21.55 -25.78
C LEU A 42 -4.65 20.41 -25.19
N GLU A 43 -5.39 19.73 -26.04
CA GLU A 43 -6.09 18.50 -25.70
C GLU A 43 -5.13 17.32 -25.87
N TRP A 44 -5.18 16.40 -24.92
CA TRP A 44 -4.49 15.13 -25.02
C TRP A 44 -5.45 13.97 -24.78
N SER A 45 -5.17 12.85 -25.42
CA SER A 45 -5.88 11.59 -25.17
C SER A 45 -4.98 10.38 -25.38
N LEU A 46 -5.26 9.31 -24.64
CA LEU A 46 -4.68 7.99 -24.78
C LEU A 46 -5.68 7.11 -25.50
N GLY A 47 -5.27 6.56 -26.66
CA GLY A 47 -6.07 5.58 -27.39
C GLY A 47 -6.09 4.21 -26.71
N GLU A 48 -5.10 3.94 -25.85
CA GLU A 48 -4.90 2.69 -25.12
C GLU A 48 -4.34 2.98 -23.72
N PRO A 49 -4.63 2.14 -22.71
CA PRO A 49 -4.10 2.32 -21.36
C PRO A 49 -2.56 2.34 -21.31
N PRO A 50 -1.96 3.11 -20.38
CA PRO A 50 -0.53 3.02 -20.11
C PRO A 50 -0.11 1.60 -19.72
N VAL A 51 1.10 1.22 -20.12
CA VAL A 51 1.72 -0.06 -19.75
C VAL A 51 3.00 0.22 -18.97
N LEU A 52 3.11 -0.35 -17.78
CA LEU A 52 4.30 -0.27 -16.94
C LEU A 52 5.30 -1.37 -17.35
N SER A 53 6.57 -0.99 -17.46
CA SER A 53 7.70 -1.90 -17.45
C SER A 53 8.56 -1.58 -16.24
N LEU A 54 8.54 -2.47 -15.24
CA LEU A 54 9.21 -2.32 -13.95
C LEU A 54 10.63 -2.91 -13.97
N HIS A 55 11.19 -3.07 -15.15
CA HIS A 55 12.61 -3.35 -15.34
C HIS A 55 13.39 -2.05 -15.43
N ASP A 56 14.66 -2.11 -15.05
CA ASP A 56 15.57 -0.98 -15.17
C ASP A 56 15.63 -0.52 -16.64
N PRO A 57 15.53 0.79 -16.92
CA PRO A 57 15.68 1.28 -18.27
C PRO A 57 17.08 0.96 -18.81
N THR A 58 17.12 0.50 -20.04
CA THR A 58 18.33 0.22 -20.79
C THR A 58 19.16 1.47 -21.05
N ASP A 59 20.43 1.27 -21.36
CA ASP A 59 21.36 2.33 -21.72
C ASP A 59 20.89 3.18 -22.91
N ASP A 60 20.24 2.54 -23.89
CA ASP A 60 19.68 3.21 -25.06
C ASP A 60 18.50 4.09 -24.70
N GLU A 61 17.62 3.62 -23.81
CA GLU A 61 16.47 4.39 -23.31
C GLU A 61 16.94 5.63 -22.54
N TRP A 62 17.95 5.51 -21.69
CA TRP A 62 18.55 6.66 -20.99
C TRP A 62 19.15 7.70 -21.94
N ARG A 63 19.85 7.25 -22.99
CA ARG A 63 20.48 8.15 -23.98
C ARG A 63 19.46 8.84 -24.86
N ALA A 64 18.40 8.13 -25.25
CA ALA A 64 17.34 8.64 -26.11
C ALA A 64 16.32 9.52 -25.37
N ALA A 65 16.25 9.42 -24.04
CA ALA A 65 15.33 10.19 -23.23
C ALA A 65 15.67 11.69 -23.22
N ILE A 66 14.63 12.50 -23.41
CA ILE A 66 14.69 13.96 -23.31
C ILE A 66 14.02 14.35 -22.00
N GLY A 67 14.79 14.97 -21.10
CA GLY A 67 14.30 15.45 -19.80
C GLY A 67 13.52 16.77 -19.87
N PRO A 68 12.99 17.27 -18.74
CA PRO A 68 12.09 18.43 -18.68
C PRO A 68 12.66 19.75 -19.24
N ARG A 69 13.98 19.87 -19.37
CA ARG A 69 14.67 21.05 -19.92
C ARG A 69 15.35 20.77 -21.26
N GLY A 70 14.97 19.69 -21.95
CA GLY A 70 15.59 19.26 -23.19
C GLY A 70 16.94 18.55 -23.04
N ALA A 71 17.51 18.52 -21.82
CA ALA A 71 18.73 17.78 -21.51
C ALA A 71 18.41 16.31 -21.19
N SER A 72 19.32 15.39 -21.51
CA SER A 72 19.20 13.98 -21.13
C SER A 72 19.14 13.84 -19.60
N PRO A 73 18.24 12.99 -19.08
CA PRO A 73 18.11 12.80 -17.65
C PRO A 73 19.31 12.04 -17.06
N ARG A 74 19.60 12.29 -15.78
CA ARG A 74 20.62 11.52 -15.06
C ARG A 74 20.06 10.14 -14.69
N ARG A 75 20.92 9.13 -14.80
CA ARG A 75 20.59 7.78 -14.33
C ARG A 75 20.37 7.79 -12.82
N VAL A 76 19.30 7.15 -12.38
CA VAL A 76 18.96 6.93 -10.97
C VAL A 76 18.51 5.49 -10.79
N GLY A 77 18.87 4.89 -9.64
CA GLY A 77 18.43 3.54 -9.29
C GLY A 77 16.93 3.50 -9.03
N GLY A 78 16.32 2.33 -9.30
CA GLY A 78 14.88 2.13 -9.13
C GLY A 78 14.01 2.88 -10.15
N ALA A 79 14.62 3.38 -11.23
CA ALA A 79 13.88 3.91 -12.36
C ALA A 79 13.16 2.78 -13.09
N PHE A 80 12.03 3.11 -13.70
CA PHE A 80 11.25 2.20 -14.52
C PHE A 80 10.68 2.95 -15.72
N THR A 81 9.98 2.26 -16.62
CA THR A 81 9.37 2.91 -17.78
C THR A 81 7.86 2.77 -17.81
N VAL A 82 7.19 3.83 -18.26
CA VAL A 82 5.77 3.87 -18.57
C VAL A 82 5.63 4.06 -20.07
N LEU A 83 5.08 3.06 -20.74
CA LEU A 83 4.75 3.14 -22.14
C LEU A 83 3.35 3.72 -22.31
N LEU A 84 3.26 4.79 -23.09
CA LEU A 84 2.02 5.36 -23.61
C LEU A 84 1.87 4.91 -25.07
N PRO A 85 1.08 3.86 -25.36
CA PRO A 85 1.09 3.24 -26.69
C PRO A 85 0.55 4.17 -27.77
N ARG A 86 -0.48 4.96 -27.44
CA ARG A 86 -1.19 5.83 -28.38
C ARG A 86 -1.53 7.19 -27.76
N LEU A 87 -0.52 8.01 -27.48
CA LEU A 87 -0.71 9.39 -27.02
C LEU A 87 -1.05 10.29 -28.21
N THR A 88 -2.23 10.90 -28.17
CA THR A 88 -2.70 11.89 -29.14
C THR A 88 -2.68 13.27 -28.52
N VAL A 89 -2.13 14.26 -29.23
CA VAL A 89 -2.13 15.67 -28.82
C VAL A 89 -2.69 16.52 -29.95
N SER A 90 -3.53 17.49 -29.63
CA SER A 90 -4.11 18.47 -30.57
C SER A 90 -4.36 19.82 -29.91
N GLY A 91 -4.40 20.89 -30.69
CA GLY A 91 -4.79 22.21 -30.19
C GLY A 91 -4.66 23.31 -31.24
N PRO A 92 -4.98 24.57 -30.89
CA PRO A 92 -4.87 25.71 -31.80
C PRO A 92 -3.45 25.84 -32.37
N GLY A 93 -3.32 25.76 -33.70
CA GLY A 93 -2.03 25.83 -34.39
C GLY A 93 -1.17 24.55 -34.33
N ILE A 94 -1.64 23.48 -33.67
CA ILE A 94 -0.95 22.19 -33.60
C ILE A 94 -1.78 21.14 -34.35
N LYS A 95 -1.21 20.56 -35.42
CA LYS A 95 -1.83 19.42 -36.12
C LYS A 95 -1.94 18.24 -35.16
N ARG A 96 -3.11 17.59 -35.14
CA ARG A 96 -3.36 16.38 -34.37
C ARG A 96 -2.27 15.34 -34.66
N ALA A 97 -1.56 14.90 -33.63
CA ALA A 97 -0.47 13.95 -33.74
C ALA A 97 -0.66 12.80 -32.74
N THR A 98 -0.61 11.56 -33.21
CA THR A 98 -0.63 10.36 -32.37
C THR A 98 0.73 9.68 -32.40
N ARG A 99 1.29 9.39 -31.23
CA ARG A 99 2.63 8.80 -31.07
C ARG A 99 2.66 7.78 -29.95
N ARG A 100 3.57 6.83 -30.10
CA ARG A 100 4.02 5.95 -29.02
C ARG A 100 5.12 6.68 -28.25
N VAL A 101 4.97 6.81 -26.94
CA VAL A 101 5.93 7.53 -26.08
C VAL A 101 6.30 6.64 -24.92
N LYS A 102 7.60 6.51 -24.64
CA LYS A 102 8.07 5.81 -23.43
C LYS A 102 8.60 6.87 -22.46
N VAL A 103 8.14 6.80 -21.22
CA VAL A 103 8.48 7.75 -20.17
C VAL A 103 9.31 7.04 -19.12
N LEU A 104 10.49 7.55 -18.82
CA LEU A 104 11.30 7.10 -17.70
C LEU A 104 10.75 7.74 -16.44
N CYS A 105 10.51 6.93 -15.41
CA CYS A 105 9.87 7.33 -14.17
C CYS A 105 10.64 6.83 -12.96
N LEU A 106 10.46 7.53 -11.84
CA LEU A 106 10.82 7.08 -10.51
C LEU A 106 9.55 6.97 -9.66
N LEU A 107 9.51 5.97 -8.79
CA LEU A 107 8.43 5.79 -7.83
C LEU A 107 8.88 6.39 -6.50
N ALA A 108 8.00 7.16 -5.86
CA ALA A 108 8.22 7.70 -4.54
C ALA A 108 6.97 7.48 -3.69
N ALA A 109 7.16 7.31 -2.39
CA ALA A 109 6.09 7.39 -1.43
C ALA A 109 6.45 8.43 -0.39
N GLY A 110 5.47 9.25 -0.03
CA GLY A 110 5.62 10.25 1.02
C GLY A 110 4.27 10.67 1.57
N SER A 111 4.17 10.75 2.90
CA SER A 111 2.98 11.21 3.60
C SER A 111 1.72 10.42 3.21
N GLY A 112 1.82 9.10 3.10
CA GLY A 112 0.72 8.23 2.68
C GLY A 112 0.26 8.40 1.23
N THR A 113 1.07 8.98 0.35
CA THR A 113 0.73 9.10 -1.08
C THR A 113 1.79 8.46 -1.97
N LEU A 114 1.31 7.77 -3.02
CA LEU A 114 2.15 7.29 -4.10
C LEU A 114 2.39 8.43 -5.09
N GLY A 115 3.66 8.76 -5.31
CA GLY A 115 4.12 9.69 -6.31
C GLY A 115 4.85 8.96 -7.43
N ILE A 116 4.57 9.35 -8.67
CA ILE A 116 5.44 9.05 -9.80
C ILE A 116 6.15 10.34 -10.16
N THR A 117 7.44 10.29 -10.41
CA THR A 117 8.23 11.44 -10.87
C THR A 117 8.80 11.11 -12.25
N PRO A 118 8.48 11.88 -13.29
CA PRO A 118 8.97 11.59 -14.63
C PRO A 118 10.39 12.16 -14.75
N LEU A 119 11.29 11.37 -15.30
CA LEU A 119 12.69 11.73 -15.48
C LEU A 119 12.94 12.23 -16.90
N GLY A 120 12.32 11.60 -17.90
CA GLY A 120 12.41 12.00 -19.30
C GLY A 120 11.53 11.16 -20.19
N ALA A 121 11.33 11.58 -21.44
CA ALA A 121 10.57 10.82 -22.42
C ALA A 121 11.44 10.48 -23.64
N GLU A 122 11.37 9.22 -24.05
CA GLU A 122 11.81 8.75 -25.35
C GLU A 122 10.71 8.99 -26.38
N LEU A 123 11.03 9.75 -27.42
CA LEU A 123 10.12 10.05 -28.51
C LEU A 123 10.83 9.82 -29.85
N ASP A 124 10.29 8.94 -30.69
CA ASP A 124 10.87 8.69 -32.01
C ASP A 124 10.60 9.88 -32.95
N LEU A 125 11.62 10.70 -33.14
CA LEU A 125 11.59 11.89 -34.00
C LEU A 125 12.20 11.65 -35.40
N ARG A 126 12.59 10.41 -35.73
CA ARG A 126 13.30 10.10 -36.99
C ARG A 126 12.48 10.44 -38.23
N HIS A 127 11.15 10.43 -38.13
CA HIS A 127 10.23 10.73 -39.22
C HIS A 127 9.59 12.13 -39.14
N VAL A 128 10.12 13.02 -38.29
CA VAL A 128 9.75 14.43 -38.28
C VAL A 128 10.81 15.17 -39.10
N PRO A 129 10.56 15.52 -40.37
CA PRO A 129 11.60 16.10 -41.25
C PRO A 129 11.94 17.55 -40.90
N ASP A 130 10.99 18.33 -40.38
CA ASP A 130 11.20 19.76 -40.07
C ASP A 130 11.91 19.96 -38.71
N PRO A 131 13.07 20.63 -38.66
CA PRO A 131 13.76 21.01 -37.43
C PRO A 131 12.91 21.85 -36.46
N SER A 132 12.01 22.67 -36.98
CA SER A 132 11.10 23.52 -36.18
C SER A 132 10.06 22.66 -35.46
N ASP A 133 9.49 21.68 -36.16
CA ASP A 133 8.58 20.70 -35.57
C ASP A 133 9.31 19.86 -34.51
N ARG A 134 10.55 19.45 -34.76
CA ARG A 134 11.37 18.73 -33.76
C ARG A 134 11.58 19.57 -32.50
N ALA A 135 11.78 20.88 -32.61
CA ALA A 135 11.89 21.78 -31.47
C ALA A 135 10.57 21.88 -30.69
N VAL A 136 9.42 21.96 -31.38
CA VAL A 136 8.09 21.91 -30.75
C VAL A 136 7.87 20.59 -30.00
N TYR A 137 8.22 19.45 -30.60
CA TYR A 137 8.11 18.17 -29.92
C TYR A 137 9.02 18.07 -28.69
N ARG A 138 10.27 18.54 -28.80
CA ARG A 138 11.26 18.47 -27.72
C ARG A 138 10.99 19.43 -26.56
N HIS A 139 10.57 20.66 -26.86
CA HIS A 139 10.46 21.72 -25.85
C HIS A 139 9.03 21.97 -25.37
N ILE A 140 8.03 21.48 -26.10
CA ILE A 140 6.62 21.66 -25.75
C ILE A 140 5.95 20.30 -25.53
N VAL A 141 5.95 19.39 -26.51
CA VAL A 141 5.17 18.13 -26.40
C VAL A 141 5.75 17.18 -25.35
N VAL A 142 7.07 16.97 -25.32
CA VAL A 142 7.72 16.02 -24.39
C VAL A 142 7.60 16.45 -22.93
N PRO A 143 7.99 17.67 -22.50
CA PRO A 143 7.83 18.12 -21.11
C PRO A 143 6.38 18.07 -20.63
N ARG A 144 5.42 18.21 -21.55
CA ARG A 144 4.00 18.19 -21.23
C ARG A 144 3.39 16.79 -21.24
N ALA A 145 3.83 15.90 -22.13
CA ALA A 145 3.52 14.47 -22.05
C ALA A 145 4.04 13.86 -20.75
N LEU A 146 5.23 14.30 -20.30
CA LEU A 146 5.79 13.96 -19.01
C LEU A 146 4.88 14.42 -17.85
N GLN A 147 4.29 15.62 -17.92
CA GLN A 147 3.31 16.08 -16.92
C GLN A 147 1.98 15.31 -17.00
N ALA A 148 1.49 14.99 -18.21
CA ALA A 148 0.24 14.26 -18.41
C ALA A 148 0.31 12.82 -17.87
N ALA A 149 1.47 12.16 -17.97
CA ALA A 149 1.72 10.84 -17.39
C ALA A 149 1.61 10.82 -15.85
N LEU A 150 1.74 11.99 -15.18
CA LEU A 150 1.68 12.10 -13.73
C LEU A 150 0.26 12.22 -13.18
N GLY A 151 -0.65 12.81 -13.93
CA GLY A 151 -1.98 13.19 -13.44
C GLY A 151 -2.84 12.02 -12.96
N PRO A 152 -2.87 10.88 -13.68
CA PRO A 152 -3.70 9.75 -13.28
C PRO A 152 -3.00 8.70 -12.39
N LEU A 153 -1.68 8.64 -12.41
CA LEU A 153 -0.89 7.62 -11.72
C LEU A 153 -0.18 8.14 -10.46
N GLY A 154 0.00 9.45 -10.34
CA GLY A 154 0.54 10.10 -9.15
C GLY A 154 -0.59 10.70 -8.32
N ARG A 155 -0.50 10.55 -6.99
CA ARG A 155 -1.45 10.97 -5.94
C ARG A 155 -2.51 9.95 -5.54
N THR A 156 -2.25 8.67 -5.75
CA THR A 156 -3.04 7.61 -5.10
C THR A 156 -2.68 7.56 -3.62
N ALA A 157 -3.68 7.62 -2.73
CA ALA A 157 -3.46 7.40 -1.32
C ALA A 157 -2.99 5.95 -1.10
N LEU A 158 -1.84 5.78 -0.44
CA LEU A 158 -1.40 4.49 0.03
C LEU A 158 -2.20 4.14 1.29
N PRO A 159 -2.76 2.93 1.39
CA PRO A 159 -3.48 2.54 2.58
C PRO A 159 -2.52 2.54 3.77
N ARG A 160 -2.94 3.15 4.89
CA ARG A 160 -2.26 2.92 6.17
C ARG A 160 -2.53 1.49 6.58
N VAL A 161 -1.47 0.74 6.80
CA VAL A 161 -1.57 -0.64 7.28
C VAL A 161 -1.58 -0.59 8.81
N SER A 162 -2.61 -1.19 9.41
CA SER A 162 -2.68 -1.42 10.84
C SER A 162 -3.00 -2.88 11.11
N VAL A 163 -2.23 -3.53 11.98
CA VAL A 163 -2.43 -4.93 12.36
C VAL A 163 -2.51 -5.03 13.87
N ALA A 164 -3.66 -5.46 14.41
CA ALA A 164 -3.87 -5.65 15.85
C ALA A 164 -3.44 -4.44 16.72
N GLY A 165 -3.73 -3.21 16.27
CA GLY A 165 -3.34 -1.98 16.98
C GLY A 165 -1.91 -1.51 16.73
N LEU A 166 -1.08 -2.25 15.98
CA LEU A 166 0.19 -1.75 15.46
C LEU A 166 -0.04 -0.95 14.18
N SER A 167 0.34 0.31 14.22
CA SER A 167 0.39 1.19 13.05
C SER A 167 1.75 1.09 12.36
N PHE A 168 1.72 1.01 11.03
CA PHE A 168 2.90 1.06 10.18
C PHE A 168 3.06 2.45 9.57
N GLY A 169 4.30 2.89 9.48
CA GLY A 169 4.65 4.19 8.91
C GLY A 169 4.56 4.21 7.39
N ASP A 170 5.05 5.30 6.81
CA ASP A 170 5.13 5.45 5.36
C ASP A 170 5.97 4.32 4.73
N PHE A 171 5.51 3.82 3.59
CA PHE A 171 6.26 2.86 2.80
C PHE A 171 7.45 3.53 2.12
N ALA A 172 8.63 2.94 2.26
CA ALA A 172 9.72 3.13 1.31
C ALA A 172 9.50 2.19 0.12
N LEU A 173 9.38 2.75 -1.08
CA LEU A 173 9.06 2.00 -2.29
C LEU A 173 10.24 1.96 -3.26
N THR A 174 10.36 0.89 -4.02
CA THR A 174 11.33 0.75 -5.10
C THR A 174 10.72 -0.09 -6.22
N ALA A 175 10.96 0.31 -7.47
CA ALA A 175 10.64 -0.48 -8.65
C ALA A 175 11.92 -1.13 -9.19
N GLY A 176 11.81 -2.34 -9.72
CA GLY A 176 12.94 -3.04 -10.32
C GLY A 176 12.59 -4.51 -10.54
N ALA A 177 13.34 -5.18 -11.41
CA ALA A 177 13.20 -6.62 -11.67
C ALA A 177 11.77 -7.09 -12.01
N GLY A 178 10.95 -6.23 -12.63
CA GLY A 178 9.58 -6.58 -13.01
C GLY A 178 8.57 -6.50 -11.86
N MET A 179 8.88 -5.78 -10.77
CA MET A 179 8.00 -5.62 -9.62
C MET A 179 8.17 -4.27 -8.90
N VAL A 180 7.17 -3.91 -8.09
CA VAL A 180 7.28 -2.84 -7.08
C VAL A 180 7.34 -3.51 -5.72
N VAL A 181 8.33 -3.13 -4.91
CA VAL A 181 8.49 -3.59 -3.52
C VAL A 181 8.40 -2.41 -2.58
N GLY A 182 7.63 -2.58 -1.51
CA GLY A 182 7.47 -1.63 -0.43
C GLY A 182 7.87 -2.21 0.91
N ALA A 183 8.59 -1.42 1.70
CA ALA A 183 8.92 -1.73 3.09
C ALA A 183 8.38 -0.63 3.99
N ALA A 184 7.79 -1.01 5.13
CA ALA A 184 7.37 -0.10 6.18
C ALA A 184 7.77 -0.71 7.52
N ASN A 185 8.28 0.13 8.41
CA ASN A 185 8.47 -0.21 9.81
C ASN A 185 7.23 0.22 10.61
N THR A 186 7.10 -0.26 11.85
CA THR A 186 6.10 0.28 12.77
C THR A 186 6.38 1.75 13.06
N ASP A 187 5.33 2.53 13.35
CA ASP A 187 5.42 4.00 13.55
C ASP A 187 6.42 4.43 14.63
N ASP A 188 6.70 3.56 15.60
CA ASP A 188 7.65 3.79 16.69
C ASP A 188 9.11 3.47 16.32
N ARG A 189 9.40 3.14 15.07
CA ARG A 189 10.75 2.88 14.56
C ARG A 189 11.13 3.85 13.44
N PRO A 190 12.44 4.04 13.18
CA PRO A 190 12.89 4.82 12.03
C PRO A 190 12.27 4.30 10.73
N PRO A 191 12.02 5.18 9.73
CA PRO A 191 11.50 4.77 8.44
C PRO A 191 12.29 3.60 7.84
N ALA A 192 11.60 2.66 7.22
CA ALA A 192 12.26 1.54 6.57
C ALA A 192 13.13 2.05 5.41
N PRO A 193 14.33 1.46 5.19
CA PRO A 193 15.08 1.73 3.97
C PRO A 193 14.32 1.19 2.76
N ALA A 194 14.60 1.78 1.60
CA ALA A 194 14.08 1.29 0.33
C ALA A 194 14.58 -0.14 0.08
N PRO A 195 13.68 -1.12 -0.17
CA PRO A 195 14.05 -2.51 -0.37
C PRO A 195 14.72 -2.73 -1.73
N ASP A 196 15.67 -3.66 -1.82
CA ASP A 196 16.19 -4.17 -3.10
C ASP A 196 15.24 -5.28 -3.62
N PRO A 197 14.53 -5.04 -4.74
CA PRO A 197 13.59 -6.03 -5.29
C PRO A 197 14.24 -7.36 -5.67
N VAL A 198 15.44 -7.33 -6.23
CA VAL A 198 16.14 -8.53 -6.74
C VAL A 198 16.59 -9.41 -5.57
N ALA A 199 17.11 -8.77 -4.52
CA ALA A 199 17.62 -9.49 -3.35
C ALA A 199 16.50 -10.19 -2.56
N LEU A 200 15.31 -9.58 -2.51
CA LEU A 200 14.20 -10.06 -1.68
C LEU A 200 13.28 -11.04 -2.42
N PHE A 201 13.07 -10.83 -3.72
CA PHE A 201 12.14 -11.62 -4.52
C PHE A 201 12.84 -12.09 -5.80
N PRO A 202 13.42 -13.32 -5.81
CA PRO A 202 14.12 -13.85 -6.97
C PRO A 202 13.25 -13.97 -8.23
N ARG A 203 11.93 -13.98 -8.06
CA ARG A 203 10.93 -13.97 -9.13
C ARG A 203 9.83 -12.98 -8.74
N ALA A 204 9.32 -12.21 -9.70
CA ALA A 204 8.24 -11.27 -9.47
C ALA A 204 6.98 -12.02 -9.00
N PRO A 205 6.50 -11.77 -7.76
CA PRO A 205 5.28 -12.40 -7.26
C PRO A 205 4.05 -11.74 -7.89
N ALA A 206 2.93 -12.47 -7.95
CA ALA A 206 1.66 -11.86 -8.33
C ALA A 206 1.24 -10.77 -7.32
N PHE A 207 1.34 -11.09 -6.03
CA PHE A 207 1.25 -10.19 -4.88
C PHE A 207 1.73 -10.94 -3.64
N GLU A 208 2.57 -10.33 -2.81
CA GLU A 208 3.09 -10.97 -1.60
C GLU A 208 3.25 -9.97 -0.45
N VAL A 209 2.97 -10.40 0.78
CA VAL A 209 3.13 -9.60 2.01
C VAL A 209 3.96 -10.39 3.00
N LEU A 210 5.05 -9.78 3.48
CA LEU A 210 5.94 -10.34 4.47
C LEU A 210 5.90 -9.51 5.75
N LEU A 211 5.52 -10.12 6.87
CA LEU A 211 5.68 -9.55 8.20
C LEU A 211 6.91 -10.16 8.88
N SER A 212 7.71 -9.33 9.55
CA SER A 212 8.83 -9.82 10.33
C SER A 212 8.33 -10.49 11.61
N ARG A 213 9.04 -11.53 12.09
CA ARG A 213 8.72 -12.17 13.36
C ARG A 213 8.57 -11.18 14.53
N PRO A 214 9.46 -10.18 14.71
CA PRO A 214 9.29 -9.18 15.76
C PRO A 214 8.01 -8.33 15.60
N ALA A 215 7.61 -8.02 14.36
CA ALA A 215 6.36 -7.29 14.12
C ALA A 215 5.14 -8.16 14.46
N LEU A 216 5.18 -9.45 14.12
CA LEU A 216 4.12 -10.40 14.48
C LEU A 216 4.02 -10.62 15.99
N GLU A 217 5.15 -10.83 16.67
CA GLU A 217 5.20 -10.96 18.14
C GLU A 217 4.63 -9.72 18.82
N ARG A 218 4.99 -8.52 18.33
CA ARG A 218 4.41 -7.28 18.84
C ARG A 218 2.91 -7.17 18.55
N ALA A 219 2.45 -7.60 17.39
CA ALA A 219 1.03 -7.56 17.03
C ALA A 219 0.22 -8.46 17.97
N ALA A 220 0.75 -9.66 18.22
CA ALA A 220 0.17 -10.60 19.15
C ALA A 220 0.17 -10.07 20.59
N ARG A 221 1.29 -9.50 21.06
CA ARG A 221 1.37 -8.85 22.38
C ARG A 221 0.37 -7.71 22.51
N ALA A 222 0.23 -6.86 21.49
CA ALA A 222 -0.75 -5.79 21.47
C ALA A 222 -2.18 -6.35 21.56
N ALA A 223 -2.51 -7.39 20.79
CA ALA A 223 -3.81 -8.06 20.86
C ALA A 223 -4.12 -8.60 22.27
N VAL A 224 -3.20 -9.35 22.88
CA VAL A 224 -3.44 -9.97 24.20
C VAL A 224 -3.33 -8.99 25.36
N SER A 225 -2.59 -7.89 25.22
CA SER A 225 -2.48 -6.85 26.26
C SER A 225 -3.84 -6.25 26.62
N GLY A 226 -4.78 -6.18 25.67
CA GLY A 226 -6.15 -5.74 25.92
C GLY A 226 -6.97 -6.69 26.80
N LEU A 227 -6.43 -7.87 27.12
CA LEU A 227 -7.03 -8.81 28.06
C LEU A 227 -6.59 -8.57 29.49
N THR A 228 -5.37 -8.05 29.70
CA THR A 228 -4.85 -7.77 31.03
C THR A 228 -5.78 -6.78 31.75
N GLY A 229 -6.19 -7.13 32.97
CA GLY A 229 -7.13 -6.33 33.75
C GLY A 229 -8.61 -6.61 33.46
N ARG A 230 -8.95 -7.37 32.40
CA ARG A 230 -10.35 -7.81 32.21
C ARG A 230 -10.78 -8.67 33.39
N SER A 231 -11.97 -8.37 33.90
CA SER A 231 -12.65 -9.21 34.87
C SER A 231 -14.02 -9.59 34.32
N GLN A 232 -14.43 -10.80 34.65
CA GLN A 232 -15.79 -11.24 34.45
C GLN A 232 -16.29 -11.81 35.77
N SER A 233 -17.42 -11.30 36.24
CA SER A 233 -18.14 -11.86 37.37
C SER A 233 -19.44 -12.47 36.89
N VAL A 234 -19.74 -13.64 37.44
CA VAL A 234 -21.03 -14.31 37.29
C VAL A 234 -21.52 -14.58 38.69
N GLY A 235 -22.68 -14.03 39.02
CA GLY A 235 -23.30 -14.21 40.32
C GLY A 235 -24.73 -14.67 40.17
N GLY A 236 -25.24 -15.29 41.21
CA GLY A 236 -26.60 -15.78 41.27
C GLY A 236 -27.07 -15.96 42.69
N SER A 237 -28.24 -16.55 42.82
CA SER A 237 -28.82 -16.84 44.12
C SER A 237 -29.54 -18.18 44.07
N SER A 238 -29.30 -19.02 45.07
CA SER A 238 -30.01 -20.27 45.26
C SER A 238 -30.96 -20.13 46.46
N SER A 239 -32.20 -20.61 46.31
CA SER A 239 -33.21 -20.57 47.36
C SER A 239 -33.41 -21.95 47.96
N PHE A 240 -33.32 -22.04 49.27
CA PHE A 240 -33.68 -23.21 50.06
C PHE A 240 -34.90 -22.81 50.88
N GLY A 241 -35.82 -23.72 51.19
CA GLY A 241 -37.14 -23.38 51.78
C GLY A 241 -37.17 -22.50 53.05
N ILE A 242 -36.01 -22.17 53.63
CA ILE A 242 -35.81 -21.32 54.82
C ILE A 242 -34.84 -20.13 54.59
N GLY A 243 -34.31 -19.90 53.39
CA GLY A 243 -33.40 -18.79 53.11
C GLY A 243 -32.89 -18.73 51.67
N ARG A 244 -32.21 -17.62 51.32
CA ARG A 244 -31.58 -17.41 50.01
C ARG A 244 -30.10 -17.20 50.21
N ALA A 245 -29.25 -18.01 49.58
CA ALA A 245 -27.82 -17.71 49.53
C ALA A 245 -27.48 -17.08 48.19
N GLN A 246 -26.52 -16.17 48.24
CA GLN A 246 -25.92 -15.55 47.08
C GLN A 246 -24.55 -16.20 46.85
N TYR A 247 -24.19 -16.34 45.58
CA TYR A 247 -22.86 -16.76 45.17
C TYR A 247 -22.34 -15.81 44.11
N GLU A 248 -21.04 -15.56 44.13
CA GLU A 248 -20.33 -14.82 43.10
C GLU A 248 -19.05 -15.58 42.74
N GLY A 249 -18.90 -15.89 41.46
CA GLY A 249 -17.64 -16.31 40.86
C GLY A 249 -17.04 -15.14 40.08
N ARG A 250 -15.77 -14.82 40.32
CA ARG A 250 -15.05 -13.77 39.60
C ARG A 250 -13.74 -14.31 39.05
N VAL A 251 -13.53 -14.12 37.75
CA VAL A 251 -12.25 -14.38 37.09
C VAL A 251 -11.65 -13.04 36.66
N HIS A 252 -10.36 -12.86 36.94
CA HIS A 252 -9.59 -11.69 36.56
C HIS A 252 -8.33 -12.12 35.82
N VAL A 253 -8.01 -11.45 34.72
CA VAL A 253 -6.76 -11.67 33.99
C VAL A 253 -5.68 -10.79 34.61
N ASN A 254 -4.76 -11.39 35.37
CA ASN A 254 -3.65 -10.68 36.01
C ASN A 254 -2.58 -10.26 34.99
N ALA A 255 -2.32 -11.14 34.02
CA ALA A 255 -1.33 -10.91 32.98
C ALA A 255 -1.69 -11.74 31.75
N ALA A 256 -1.41 -11.21 30.56
CA ALA A 256 -1.41 -11.95 29.31
C ALA A 256 -0.16 -11.56 28.51
N ASP A 257 0.58 -12.54 28.01
CA ASP A 257 1.70 -12.33 27.09
C ASP A 257 1.56 -13.24 25.87
N ALA A 258 2.20 -12.85 24.77
CA ALA A 258 2.23 -13.63 23.55
C ALA A 258 3.63 -13.64 22.95
N ARG A 259 3.99 -14.77 22.35
CA ARG A 259 5.26 -14.96 21.64
C ARG A 259 5.06 -15.88 20.44
N VAL A 260 5.89 -15.70 19.41
CA VAL A 260 5.88 -16.56 18.24
C VAL A 260 6.76 -17.78 18.51
N ALA A 261 6.18 -18.97 18.41
CA ALA A 261 6.74 -20.23 18.87
C ALA A 261 7.48 -20.96 17.75
N GLY A 262 8.74 -20.58 17.52
CA GLY A 262 9.59 -21.22 16.49
C GLY A 262 9.13 -20.91 15.06
N ASN A 263 8.03 -21.52 14.62
CA ASN A 263 7.34 -21.26 13.36
C ASN A 263 6.60 -19.90 13.45
N PRO A 264 6.74 -19.02 12.44
CA PRO A 264 6.04 -17.73 12.40
C PRO A 264 4.51 -17.83 12.34
N LEU A 265 3.94 -19.00 12.08
CA LEU A 265 2.48 -19.21 12.13
C LEU A 265 1.99 -19.70 13.50
N ASP A 266 2.89 -20.12 14.37
CA ASP A 266 2.55 -20.67 15.68
C ASP A 266 2.71 -19.58 16.74
N LEU A 267 1.64 -19.31 17.48
CA LEU A 267 1.59 -18.31 18.53
C LEU A 267 1.34 -18.99 19.89
N ASP A 268 2.30 -18.83 20.80
CA ASP A 268 2.12 -19.17 22.20
C ASP A 268 1.51 -17.96 22.92
N VAL A 269 0.40 -18.19 23.62
CA VAL A 269 -0.26 -17.18 24.46
C VAL A 269 -0.29 -17.68 25.90
N ASP A 270 0.39 -16.95 26.79
CA ASP A 270 0.45 -17.24 28.21
C ASP A 270 -0.50 -16.31 28.97
N ILE A 271 -1.47 -16.87 29.71
CA ILE A 271 -2.48 -16.10 30.46
C ILE A 271 -2.42 -16.49 31.94
N SER A 272 -2.23 -15.51 32.81
CA SER A 272 -2.31 -15.65 34.25
C SER A 272 -3.67 -15.18 34.75
N LEU A 273 -4.40 -16.07 35.42
CA LEU A 273 -5.75 -15.83 35.92
C LEU A 273 -5.75 -15.82 37.45
N ALA A 274 -6.43 -14.84 38.04
CA ALA A 274 -6.88 -14.88 39.42
C ALA A 274 -8.35 -15.27 39.46
N VAL A 275 -8.66 -16.31 40.23
CA VAL A 275 -10.01 -16.83 40.41
C VAL A 275 -10.43 -16.61 41.85
N HIS A 276 -11.56 -15.94 42.05
CA HIS A 276 -12.15 -15.69 43.35
C HIS A 276 -13.58 -16.24 43.37
N ALA A 277 -13.94 -16.91 44.45
CA ALA A 277 -15.29 -17.40 44.67
C ALA A 277 -15.70 -17.13 46.11
N GLU A 278 -16.93 -16.64 46.28
CA GLU A 278 -17.53 -16.41 47.59
C GLU A 278 -18.95 -16.94 47.62
N ALA A 279 -19.31 -17.62 48.70
CA ALA A 279 -20.68 -18.06 48.99
C ALA A 279 -20.94 -18.04 50.50
N GLY A 280 -22.16 -17.66 50.88
CA GLY A 280 -22.58 -17.60 52.28
C GLY A 280 -22.96 -18.96 52.90
N ILE A 281 -23.11 -20.02 52.09
CA ILE A 281 -23.48 -21.40 52.47
C ILE A 281 -22.82 -22.37 51.47
N ASP A 282 -22.61 -23.65 51.83
CA ASP A 282 -22.05 -24.71 50.97
C ASP A 282 -22.82 -24.87 49.63
N LEU A 283 -22.37 -24.13 48.62
CA LEU A 283 -22.91 -24.10 47.25
C LEU A 283 -21.83 -24.46 46.22
N PHE A 284 -20.98 -25.44 46.54
CA PHE A 284 -19.81 -25.78 45.72
C PHE A 284 -20.12 -26.04 44.24
N GLN A 285 -21.28 -26.65 43.93
CA GLN A 285 -21.68 -26.92 42.55
C GLN A 285 -22.02 -25.64 41.78
N ASP A 286 -22.85 -24.76 42.37
CA ASP A 286 -23.26 -23.48 41.76
C ASP A 286 -22.05 -22.53 41.56
N ILE A 287 -21.09 -22.56 42.49
CA ILE A 287 -19.82 -21.83 42.39
C ILE A 287 -18.97 -22.36 41.24
N GLY A 288 -18.83 -23.68 41.11
CA GLY A 288 -18.07 -24.31 40.04
C GLY A 288 -18.62 -23.96 38.66
N GLU A 289 -19.94 -23.96 38.50
CA GLU A 289 -20.61 -23.55 37.27
C GLU A 289 -20.42 -22.06 36.97
N ALA A 290 -20.52 -21.18 37.97
CA ALA A 290 -20.29 -19.75 37.81
C ALA A 290 -18.84 -19.44 37.37
N LEU A 291 -17.86 -20.14 37.94
CA LEU A 291 -16.45 -20.02 37.57
C LEU A 291 -16.19 -20.52 36.15
N ASN A 292 -16.77 -21.66 35.76
CA ASN A 292 -16.66 -22.17 34.39
C ASN A 292 -17.28 -21.20 33.38
N HIS A 293 -18.46 -20.64 33.66
CA HIS A 293 -19.06 -19.65 32.77
C HIS A 293 -18.27 -18.34 32.68
N ALA A 294 -17.67 -17.88 33.78
CA ALA A 294 -16.76 -16.74 33.76
C ALA A 294 -15.48 -17.04 32.94
N ALA A 295 -14.93 -18.25 33.06
CA ALA A 295 -13.79 -18.68 32.25
C ALA A 295 -14.15 -18.81 30.76
N GLU A 296 -15.32 -19.37 30.43
CA GLU A 296 -15.84 -19.47 29.06
C GLU A 296 -16.07 -18.10 28.41
N GLY A 297 -16.50 -17.10 29.18
CA GLY A 297 -16.65 -15.74 28.66
C GLY A 297 -15.31 -15.10 28.32
N ILE A 298 -14.26 -15.35 29.11
CA ILE A 298 -12.87 -14.96 28.76
C ILE A 298 -12.39 -15.76 27.53
N GLY A 299 -12.68 -17.06 27.46
CA GLY A 299 -12.38 -17.91 26.30
C GLY A 299 -13.05 -17.46 25.00
N ARG A 300 -14.30 -16.96 25.09
CA ARG A 300 -15.00 -16.34 23.97
C ARG A 300 -14.41 -15.00 23.55
N ALA A 301 -13.94 -14.20 24.51
CA ALA A 301 -13.23 -12.97 24.19
C ALA A 301 -11.92 -13.27 23.43
N LEU A 302 -11.18 -14.31 23.82
CA LEU A 302 -9.96 -14.77 23.14
C LEU A 302 -10.18 -15.21 21.69
N SER A 303 -11.30 -15.88 21.40
CA SER A 303 -11.64 -16.37 20.05
C SER A 303 -12.20 -15.30 19.12
N SER A 304 -12.40 -14.07 19.62
CA SER A 304 -12.89 -12.92 18.84
C SER A 304 -11.79 -12.00 18.31
N TYR A 305 -10.51 -12.28 18.64
CA TYR A 305 -9.32 -11.60 18.13
C TYR A 305 -8.62 -12.45 17.06
#